data_AF-U9UVV5-F1
#
_entry.id   AF-U9UVV5-F1
#
_cell.length_a   1.000
_cell.length_b   1.000
_cell.length_c   1.000
_cell.angle_alpha   90.00
_cell.angle_beta   90.00
_cell.angle_gamma   90.00
#
_symmetry.space_group_name_H-M   'P 1'
#
loop_
_entity.id
_entity.type
_entity.pdbx_description
1 polymer ?
#
loop_
_entity_poly.entity_id
_entity_poly.type
_entity_poly.pdbx_seq_one_letter_code
_entity_poly.pdbx_strand_id
1 'polypeptide(L)'
;DISKLNRDLSKVIIMDSNPDSYSLQPENAIAVPPWKEDPNDTFLIDILPFLESFPLFTVNDVRQILPQYKEENIPKAYAAWEEQWNKQQQLEWENKLKQPKKGLASLVSAFSSGQIQEQIPPYKQKLMQRQIMNDEINNSYRDYKRRAPELQQMYKSSMENWQKQVEESMKEKRTTLWELMTQGVPQVPMPDLPSDQDSSQLNPLKQTNSPSQ
;
A
#
# COMPACT_ATOMS: atom_id res chain seq x y z
N ASP A 1 -8.28 23.27 7.90
CA ASP A 1 -9.69 22.87 8.12
C ASP A 1 -10.05 21.73 7.18
N ILE A 2 -10.08 20.50 7.70
CA ILE A 2 -10.38 19.32 6.89
C ILE A 2 -11.87 19.06 6.69
N SER A 3 -12.75 19.80 7.37
CA SER A 3 -14.20 19.72 7.16
C SER A 3 -14.60 20.08 5.73
N LYS A 4 -13.74 20.83 5.02
CA LYS A 4 -13.92 21.27 3.64
C LYS A 4 -13.53 20.23 2.57
N LEU A 5 -13.00 19.06 2.96
CA LEU A 5 -12.54 18.05 2.00
C LEU A 5 -13.67 17.22 1.37
N ASN A 6 -14.93 17.42 1.79
CA ASN A 6 -16.07 16.58 1.38
C ASN A 6 -15.75 15.08 1.56
N ARG A 7 -15.21 14.76 2.74
CA ARG A 7 -14.86 13.41 3.19
C ARG A 7 -15.43 13.21 4.58
N ASP A 8 -15.81 11.97 4.88
CA ASP A 8 -16.23 11.60 6.22
C ASP A 8 -15.03 11.70 7.18
N LEU A 9 -15.13 12.59 8.17
CA LEU A 9 -14.07 12.81 9.17
C LEU A 9 -13.81 11.57 10.03
N SER A 10 -14.72 10.61 10.09
CA SER A 10 -14.46 9.31 10.75
C SER A 10 -13.42 8.47 10.02
N LYS A 11 -13.11 8.80 8.75
CA LYS A 11 -12.19 8.10 7.85
C LYS A 11 -10.98 8.94 7.42
N VAL A 12 -10.79 10.13 8.01
CA VAL A 12 -9.72 11.07 7.63
C VAL A 12 -8.70 11.18 8.74
N ILE A 13 -7.41 11.05 8.38
CA ILE A 13 -6.28 11.27 9.28
C ILE A 13 -5.44 12.42 8.71
N ILE A 14 -5.03 13.36 9.57
CA ILE A 14 -4.04 14.39 9.25
C ILE A 14 -2.71 13.97 9.86
N MET A 15 -1.63 14.08 9.10
CA MET A 15 -0.27 13.93 9.60
C MET A 15 0.47 15.23 9.34
N ASP A 16 0.87 15.93 10.40
CA ASP A 16 1.58 17.21 10.28
C ASP A 16 2.53 17.39 11.47
N SER A 17 3.61 18.13 11.24
CA SER A 17 4.58 18.51 12.26
C SER A 17 4.26 19.84 12.94
N ASN A 18 3.37 20.64 12.35
CA ASN A 18 2.88 21.89 12.93
C ASN A 18 1.51 21.69 13.60
N PRO A 19 1.39 21.87 14.93
CA PRO A 19 0.11 21.80 15.63
C PRO A 19 -0.96 22.75 15.12
N ASP A 20 -0.57 23.91 14.58
CA ASP A 20 -1.52 24.89 14.07
C ASP A 20 -2.27 24.38 12.83
N SER A 21 -1.64 23.51 12.02
CA SER A 21 -2.21 22.96 10.79
C SER A 21 -3.47 22.12 11.04
N TYR A 22 -3.56 21.48 12.19
CA TYR A 22 -4.68 20.62 12.59
C TYR A 22 -5.42 21.10 13.84
N SER A 23 -5.18 22.36 14.26
CA SER A 23 -5.80 22.99 15.42
C SER A 23 -7.34 22.91 15.45
N LEU A 24 -7.98 22.90 14.29
CA LEU A 24 -9.44 22.80 14.15
C LEU A 24 -9.99 21.36 14.28
N GLN A 25 -9.15 20.34 14.11
CA GLN A 25 -9.50 18.92 14.18
C GLN A 25 -8.39 18.09 14.84
N PRO A 26 -7.99 18.40 16.09
CA PRO A 26 -6.87 17.72 16.75
C PRO A 26 -7.14 16.24 17.05
N GLU A 27 -8.38 15.79 17.02
CA GLU A 27 -8.79 14.39 17.16
C GLU A 27 -8.54 13.54 15.91
N ASN A 28 -8.34 14.18 14.76
CA ASN A 28 -8.00 13.54 13.49
C ASN A 28 -6.50 13.55 13.21
N ALA A 29 -5.69 14.13 14.10
CA ALA A 29 -4.29 14.42 13.84
C ALA A 29 -3.34 13.41 14.49
N ILE A 30 -2.29 13.10 13.74
CA ILE A 30 -1.06 12.48 14.21
C ILE A 30 0.02 13.56 14.15
N ALA A 31 0.59 13.89 15.31
CA ALA A 31 1.74 14.80 15.39
C ALA A 31 3.00 14.07 14.91
N VAL A 32 3.55 14.53 13.79
CA VAL A 32 4.77 13.97 13.20
C VAL A 32 5.99 14.77 13.69
N PRO A 33 7.10 14.12 14.07
CA PRO A 33 8.34 14.84 14.36
C PRO A 33 8.76 15.68 13.14
N PRO A 34 9.17 16.95 13.32
CA PRO A 34 9.75 17.72 12.22
C PRO A 34 10.98 17.00 11.67
N TRP A 35 11.07 16.87 10.34
CA TRP A 35 12.23 16.30 9.69
C TRP A 35 13.46 17.19 9.88
N LYS A 36 14.58 16.60 10.31
CA LYS A 36 15.82 17.32 10.67
C LYS A 36 17.01 16.97 9.77
N GLU A 37 16.74 16.66 8.50
CA GLU A 37 17.76 16.29 7.51
C GLU A 37 18.57 15.03 7.87
N ASP A 38 18.06 14.19 8.79
CA ASP A 38 18.69 12.92 9.14
C ASP A 38 18.35 11.86 8.08
N PRO A 39 19.34 11.31 7.34
CA PRO A 39 19.09 10.24 6.37
C PRO A 39 18.69 8.91 7.02
N ASN A 40 18.86 8.78 8.34
CA ASN A 40 18.44 7.60 9.11
C ASN A 40 17.05 7.77 9.76
N ASP A 41 16.35 8.87 9.50
CA ASP A 41 14.98 9.05 9.98
C ASP A 41 14.05 8.03 9.31
N THR A 42 13.51 7.12 10.12
CA THR A 42 12.60 6.05 9.68
C THR A 42 11.17 6.28 10.13
N PHE A 43 10.80 7.44 10.70
CA PHE A 43 9.48 7.63 11.32
C PHE A 43 8.32 7.27 10.40
N LEU A 44 8.39 7.66 9.12
CA LEU A 44 7.36 7.35 8.12
C LEU A 44 7.25 5.85 7.82
N ILE A 45 8.33 5.10 7.95
CA ILE A 45 8.34 3.64 7.81
C ILE A 45 7.77 3.01 9.08
N ASP A 46 8.20 3.51 10.24
CA ASP A 46 7.85 2.96 11.55
C ASP A 46 6.35 3.11 11.86
N ILE A 47 5.68 4.12 11.29
CA ILE A 47 4.25 4.35 11.49
C ILE A 47 3.34 3.53 10.56
N LEU A 48 3.88 2.93 9.50
CA LEU A 48 3.07 2.14 8.55
C LEU A 48 2.24 1.04 9.21
N PRO A 49 2.78 0.21 10.13
CA PRO A 49 1.98 -0.83 10.79
C PRO A 49 0.75 -0.27 11.53
N PHE A 50 0.89 0.91 12.13
CA PHE A 50 -0.22 1.59 12.79
C PHE A 50 -1.29 2.04 11.79
N LEU A 51 -0.90 2.61 10.65
CA LEU A 51 -1.84 3.05 9.61
C LEU A 51 -2.54 1.86 8.92
N GLU A 52 -1.82 0.77 8.69
CA GLU A 52 -2.37 -0.49 8.14
C GLU A 52 -3.38 -1.15 9.09
N SER A 53 -3.27 -0.89 10.40
CA SER A 53 -4.16 -1.45 11.41
C SER A 53 -5.63 -1.02 11.22
N PHE A 54 -5.88 0.21 10.76
CA PHE A 54 -7.24 0.75 10.62
C PHE A 54 -8.12 -0.07 9.66
N PRO A 55 -7.70 -0.33 8.40
CA PRO A 55 -8.45 -1.22 7.53
C PRO A 55 -8.44 -2.68 8.01
N LEU A 56 -7.32 -3.19 8.54
CA LEU A 56 -7.20 -4.58 9.00
C LEU A 56 -8.16 -4.91 10.16
N PHE A 57 -8.34 -3.98 11.10
CA PHE A 57 -9.25 -4.12 12.23
C PHE A 57 -10.64 -3.52 11.99
N THR A 58 -10.93 -3.08 10.75
CA THR A 58 -12.23 -2.50 10.38
C THR A 58 -12.67 -1.39 11.33
N VAL A 59 -11.74 -0.46 11.62
CA VAL A 59 -12.02 0.67 12.51
C VAL A 59 -13.09 1.57 11.87
N ASN A 60 -14.18 1.79 12.60
CA ASN A 60 -15.30 2.59 12.12
C ASN A 60 -14.99 4.08 12.15
N ASP A 61 -14.35 4.56 13.23
CA ASP A 61 -14.02 5.97 13.43
C ASP A 61 -12.60 6.11 13.99
N VAL A 62 -11.72 6.74 13.22
CA VAL A 62 -10.30 6.93 13.58
C VAL A 62 -10.14 7.80 14.85
N ARG A 63 -11.09 8.70 15.11
CA ARG A 63 -11.05 9.65 16.24
C ARG A 63 -11.21 8.97 17.59
N GLN A 64 -11.67 7.71 17.62
CA GLN A 64 -11.75 6.91 18.85
C GLN A 64 -10.39 6.31 19.24
N ILE A 65 -9.48 6.16 18.27
CA ILE A 65 -8.18 5.49 18.43
C ILE A 65 -7.07 6.52 18.58
N LEU A 66 -7.01 7.52 17.71
CA LEU A 66 -5.92 8.50 17.66
C LEU A 66 -5.63 9.20 19.00
N PRO A 67 -6.63 9.63 19.80
CA PRO A 67 -6.36 10.29 21.09
C PRO A 67 -5.59 9.42 22.09
N GLN A 68 -5.65 8.08 21.96
CA GLN A 68 -4.98 7.15 22.87
C GLN A 68 -3.45 7.19 22.71
N TYR A 69 -2.95 7.71 21.58
CA TYR A 69 -1.54 7.72 21.25
C TYR A 69 -0.92 9.14 21.20
N LYS A 70 -1.65 10.19 21.63
CA LYS A 70 -1.22 11.59 21.49
C LYS A 70 0.08 11.94 22.23
N GLU A 71 0.31 11.33 23.39
CA GLU A 71 1.46 11.63 24.26
C GLU A 71 2.63 10.66 24.10
N GLU A 72 2.50 9.68 23.20
CA GLU A 72 3.47 8.60 23.04
C GLU A 72 4.04 8.59 21.61
N ASN A 73 5.24 8.01 21.48
CA ASN A 73 5.76 7.65 20.17
C ASN A 73 4.84 6.55 19.57
N ILE A 74 3.93 6.96 18.69
CA ILE A 74 2.90 6.09 18.08
C ILE A 74 3.51 4.79 17.53
N PRO A 75 4.58 4.81 16.71
CA PRO A 75 5.20 3.58 16.23
C PRO A 75 5.59 2.59 17.35
N LYS A 76 6.27 3.09 18.39
CA LYS A 76 6.73 2.26 19.50
C LYS A 76 5.57 1.72 20.33
N ALA A 77 4.59 2.56 20.63
CA ALA A 77 3.39 2.21 21.38
C ALA A 77 2.60 1.11 20.66
N TYR A 78 2.39 1.29 19.35
CA TYR A 78 1.66 0.33 18.53
C TYR A 78 2.41 -0.99 18.40
N ALA A 79 3.74 -0.98 18.22
CA ALA A 79 4.54 -2.21 18.19
C ALA A 79 4.40 -3.03 19.48
N ALA A 80 4.47 -2.37 20.64
CA ALA A 80 4.28 -3.02 21.94
C ALA A 80 2.85 -3.58 22.10
N TRP A 81 1.84 -2.83 21.68
CA TRP A 81 0.44 -3.28 21.70
C TRP A 81 0.23 -4.49 20.79
N GLU A 82 0.77 -4.47 19.58
CA GLU A 82 0.63 -5.55 18.60
C GLU A 82 1.28 -6.84 19.09
N GLU A 83 2.48 -6.77 19.69
CA GLU A 83 3.11 -7.93 20.32
C GLU A 83 2.25 -8.55 21.42
N GLN A 84 1.65 -7.72 22.28
CA GLN A 84 0.79 -8.17 23.37
C GLN A 84 -0.49 -8.81 22.82
N TRP A 85 -1.13 -8.16 21.85
CA TRP A 85 -2.32 -8.68 21.19
C TRP A 85 -2.04 -10.03 20.51
N ASN A 86 -0.91 -10.15 19.80
CA ASN A 86 -0.49 -11.41 19.16
C ASN A 86 -0.29 -12.53 20.19
N LYS A 87 0.36 -12.25 21.31
CA LYS A 87 0.56 -13.22 22.41
C LYS A 87 -0.77 -13.68 23.01
N GLN A 88 -1.69 -12.74 23.23
CA GLN A 88 -3.03 -13.05 23.75
C GLN A 88 -3.81 -13.94 22.78
N GLN A 89 -3.84 -13.58 21.49
CA GLN A 89 -4.52 -14.38 20.46
C GLN A 89 -3.95 -15.79 20.34
N GLN A 90 -2.62 -15.92 20.43
CA GLN A 90 -1.96 -17.22 20.44
C GLN A 90 -2.39 -18.06 21.65
N LEU A 91 -2.35 -17.48 22.86
CA LEU A 91 -2.72 -18.18 24.08
C LEU A 91 -4.19 -18.61 24.08
N GLU A 92 -5.10 -17.73 23.63
CA GLU A 92 -6.52 -18.05 23.47
C GLU A 92 -6.73 -19.20 22.49
N TRP A 93 -6.00 -19.21 21.38
CA TRP A 93 -6.05 -20.29 20.39
C TRP A 93 -5.56 -21.62 20.98
N GLU A 94 -4.42 -21.63 21.66
CA GLU A 94 -3.88 -22.81 22.34
C GLU A 94 -4.82 -23.33 23.43
N ASN A 95 -5.46 -22.44 24.18
CA ASN A 95 -6.46 -22.81 25.18
C ASN A 95 -7.72 -23.40 24.56
N LYS A 96 -8.18 -22.87 23.42
CA LYS A 96 -9.30 -23.44 22.65
C LYS A 96 -8.99 -24.86 22.16
N LEU A 97 -7.75 -25.13 21.76
CA LEU A 97 -7.30 -26.47 21.35
C LEU A 97 -7.27 -27.47 22.51
N LYS A 98 -6.94 -27.01 23.73
CA LYS A 98 -6.87 -27.86 24.94
C LYS A 98 -8.25 -28.24 25.50
N GLN A 99 -9.33 -27.56 25.11
CA GLN A 99 -10.68 -27.88 25.59
C GLN A 99 -11.31 -29.05 24.83
N PRO A 100 -11.80 -30.10 25.52
CA PRO A 100 -12.44 -31.24 24.87
C PRO A 100 -13.84 -30.84 24.38
N LYS A 101 -13.99 -30.53 23.08
CA LYS A 101 -15.29 -30.51 22.40
C LYS A 101 -15.39 -31.68 21.43
N LYS A 102 -16.60 -32.26 21.31
CA LYS A 102 -16.93 -33.43 20.47
C LYS A 102 -16.60 -33.28 18.97
N GLY A 103 -16.15 -32.11 18.49
CA GLY A 103 -15.62 -31.88 17.13
C GLY A 103 -14.14 -31.51 17.04
N LEU A 104 -13.50 -31.07 18.15
CA LEU A 104 -12.06 -30.76 18.21
C LEU A 104 -11.20 -32.01 18.46
N ALA A 105 -11.79 -33.07 19.01
CA ALA A 105 -11.13 -34.38 19.14
C ALA A 105 -10.65 -34.92 17.79
N SER A 106 -11.39 -34.66 16.69
CA SER A 106 -11.01 -35.04 15.33
C SER A 106 -9.78 -34.28 14.80
N LEU A 107 -9.57 -33.04 15.25
CA LEU A 107 -8.43 -32.20 14.86
C LEU A 107 -7.16 -32.62 15.61
N VAL A 108 -7.27 -32.92 16.91
CA VAL A 108 -6.12 -33.35 17.72
C VAL A 108 -5.62 -34.75 17.32
N SER A 109 -6.53 -35.67 16.96
CA SER A 109 -6.14 -36.98 16.42
C SER A 109 -5.46 -36.91 15.05
N ALA A 110 -5.85 -35.94 14.20
CA ALA A 110 -5.25 -35.72 12.89
C ALA A 110 -3.84 -35.10 12.97
N PHE A 111 -3.58 -34.31 14.02
CA PHE A 111 -2.25 -33.76 14.29
C PHE A 111 -1.22 -34.83 14.67
N SER A 112 -1.65 -35.90 15.35
CA SER A 112 -0.79 -37.03 15.71
C SER A 112 -0.60 -38.04 14.57
N SER A 113 -1.42 -38.01 13.52
CA SER A 113 -1.41 -38.97 12.42
C SER A 113 -0.82 -38.43 11.10
N GLY A 114 -0.33 -37.18 11.08
CA GLY A 114 0.37 -36.61 9.92
C GLY A 114 -0.53 -36.21 8.74
N GLN A 115 -1.85 -36.20 8.93
CA GLN A 115 -2.82 -35.70 7.94
C GLN A 115 -3.34 -34.32 8.38
N ILE A 116 -2.53 -33.27 8.22
CA ILE A 116 -2.96 -31.90 8.49
C ILE A 116 -2.94 -31.12 7.18
N GLN A 117 -4.11 -30.64 6.76
CA GLN A 117 -4.16 -29.42 5.97
C GLN A 117 -4.09 -28.27 6.99
N GLU A 118 -2.95 -27.58 7.05
CA GLU A 118 -2.66 -26.54 8.05
C GLU A 118 -3.63 -25.36 7.88
N GLN A 119 -4.76 -25.38 8.59
CA GLN A 119 -5.63 -24.22 8.64
C GLN A 119 -4.98 -23.16 9.54
N ILE A 120 -4.39 -22.15 8.89
CA ILE A 120 -3.76 -21.00 9.55
C ILE A 120 -4.79 -20.34 10.50
N PRO A 121 -4.47 -20.16 11.79
CA PRO A 121 -5.38 -19.53 12.75
C PRO A 121 -5.87 -18.16 12.26
N PRO A 122 -7.16 -17.80 12.47
CA PRO A 122 -7.72 -16.55 11.94
C PRO A 122 -6.92 -15.28 12.28
N TYR A 123 -6.30 -15.20 13.47
CA TYR A 123 -5.46 -14.06 13.86
C TYR A 123 -4.17 -13.96 13.02
N LYS A 124 -3.60 -15.10 12.60
CA LYS A 124 -2.43 -15.15 11.71
C LYS A 124 -2.79 -14.81 10.27
N GLN A 125 -4.03 -15.05 9.85
CA GLN A 125 -4.46 -14.75 8.47
C GLN A 125 -4.33 -13.25 8.16
N LYS A 126 -4.76 -12.37 9.07
CA LYS A 126 -4.66 -10.91 8.87
C LYS A 126 -3.21 -10.41 8.85
N LEU A 127 -2.35 -10.93 9.74
CA LEU A 127 -0.93 -10.59 9.76
C LEU A 127 -0.21 -11.07 8.50
N MET A 128 -0.55 -12.26 8.01
CA MET A 128 -0.01 -12.79 6.77
C MET A 128 -0.48 -11.99 5.55
N GLN A 129 -1.74 -11.58 5.50
CA GLN A 129 -2.25 -10.67 4.45
C GLN A 129 -1.46 -9.36 4.42
N ARG A 130 -1.18 -8.78 5.59
CA ARG A 130 -0.31 -7.60 5.71
C ARG A 130 1.09 -7.87 5.18
N GLN A 131 1.72 -8.98 5.58
CA GLN A 131 3.05 -9.35 5.11
C GLN A 131 3.11 -9.51 3.59
N ILE A 132 2.15 -10.23 3.00
CA ILE A 132 2.06 -10.42 1.55
C ILE A 132 1.92 -9.09 0.83
N MET A 133 1.05 -8.20 1.33
CA MET A 133 0.86 -6.87 0.75
C MET A 133 2.14 -6.03 0.81
N ASN A 134 2.84 -6.06 1.95
CA ASN A 134 4.08 -5.31 2.12
C ASN A 134 5.21 -5.86 1.23
N ASP A 135 5.31 -7.19 1.10
CA ASP A 135 6.26 -7.83 0.20
C ASP A 135 5.96 -7.50 -1.27
N GLU A 136 4.69 -7.50 -1.67
CA GLU A 136 4.26 -7.12 -3.02
C GLU A 136 4.64 -5.67 -3.35
N ILE A 137 4.31 -4.73 -2.45
CA ILE A 137 4.67 -3.31 -2.60
C ILE A 137 6.19 -3.15 -2.71
N ASN A 138 6.95 -3.78 -1.81
CA ASN A 138 8.41 -3.69 -1.81
C ASN A 138 9.02 -4.27 -3.08
N ASN A 139 8.52 -5.41 -3.56
CA ASN A 139 8.99 -6.02 -4.80
C ASN A 139 8.68 -5.14 -6.01
N SER A 140 7.47 -4.59 -6.11
CA SER A 140 7.09 -3.68 -7.19
C SER A 140 7.99 -2.45 -7.26
N TYR A 141 8.36 -1.89 -6.10
CA TYR A 141 9.26 -0.75 -6.00
C TYR A 141 10.70 -1.11 -6.42
N ARG A 142 11.18 -2.30 -6.05
CA ARG A 142 12.49 -2.81 -6.48
C ARG A 142 12.55 -3.00 -7.99
N ASP A 143 11.48 -3.52 -8.58
CA ASP A 143 11.40 -3.72 -10.03
C ASP A 143 11.32 -2.38 -10.77
N TYR A 144 10.57 -1.40 -10.24
CA TYR A 144 10.57 -0.04 -10.76
C TYR A 144 11.98 0.57 -10.76
N LYS A 145 12.69 0.49 -9.62
CA LYS A 145 14.07 0.98 -9.52
C LYS A 145 15.01 0.28 -10.50
N ARG A 146 14.85 -1.02 -10.71
CA ARG A 146 15.65 -1.80 -11.68
C ARG A 146 15.43 -1.31 -13.11
N ARG A 147 14.18 -1.03 -13.48
CA ARG A 147 13.80 -0.58 -14.84
C ARG A 147 13.94 0.93 -15.06
N ALA A 148 14.10 1.74 -14.01
CA ALA A 148 14.16 3.19 -14.12
C ALA A 148 15.18 3.72 -15.16
N PRO A 149 16.42 3.19 -15.24
CA PRO A 149 17.39 3.64 -16.25
C PRO A 149 16.96 3.31 -17.68
N GLU A 150 16.43 2.11 -17.90
CA GLU A 150 15.92 1.66 -19.19
C GLU A 150 14.73 2.52 -19.63
N LEU A 151 13.76 2.74 -18.73
CA LEU A 151 12.62 3.62 -18.98
C LEU A 151 13.07 5.03 -19.33
N GLN A 152 14.02 5.60 -18.58
CA GLN A 152 14.55 6.94 -18.87
C GLN A 152 15.21 7.01 -20.25
N GLN A 153 15.95 5.96 -20.64
CA GLN A 153 16.58 5.87 -21.95
C GLN A 153 15.53 5.74 -23.07
N MET A 154 14.48 4.95 -22.86
CA MET A 154 13.35 4.83 -23.79
C MET A 154 12.61 6.15 -23.99
N TYR A 155 12.32 6.89 -22.92
CA TYR A 155 11.71 8.21 -23.03
C TYR A 155 12.60 9.17 -23.81
N LYS A 156 13.91 9.15 -23.55
CA LYS A 156 14.87 9.99 -24.26
C LYS A 156 14.92 9.66 -25.76
N SER A 157 15.03 8.40 -26.12
CA SER A 157 15.09 7.98 -27.53
C SER A 157 13.77 8.25 -28.28
N SER A 158 12.62 8.04 -27.62
CA SER A 158 11.31 8.38 -28.16
C SER A 158 11.19 9.88 -28.45
N MET A 159 11.63 10.73 -27.50
CA MET A 159 11.62 12.18 -27.66
C MET A 159 12.52 12.64 -28.81
N GLU A 160 13.74 12.08 -28.92
CA GLU A 160 14.68 12.39 -30.00
C GLU A 160 14.12 12.00 -31.38
N ASN A 161 13.49 10.82 -31.48
CA ASN A 161 12.87 10.36 -32.72
C ASN A 161 11.67 11.23 -33.13
N TRP A 162 10.84 11.61 -32.15
CA TRP A 162 9.71 12.53 -32.38
C TRP A 162 10.18 13.91 -32.84
N GLN A 163 11.21 14.47 -32.21
CA GLN A 163 11.80 15.75 -32.63
C GLN A 163 12.29 15.70 -34.07
N LYS A 164 12.97 14.61 -34.47
CA LYS A 164 13.41 14.42 -35.86
C LYS A 164 12.24 14.35 -36.84
N GLN A 165 11.18 13.60 -36.53
CA GLN A 165 9.99 13.54 -37.38
C GLN A 165 9.32 14.91 -37.53
N VAL A 166 9.20 15.67 -36.43
CA VAL A 166 8.65 17.03 -36.49
C VAL A 166 9.53 17.92 -37.36
N GLU A 167 10.85 17.90 -37.18
CA GLU A 167 11.78 18.70 -37.99
C GLU A 167 11.74 18.35 -39.48
N GLU A 168 11.73 17.05 -39.82
CA GLU A 168 11.58 16.57 -41.20
C GLU A 168 10.25 17.03 -41.80
N SER A 169 9.14 16.84 -41.07
CA SER A 169 7.82 17.29 -41.52
C SER A 169 7.72 18.82 -41.69
N MET A 170 8.42 19.60 -40.86
CA MET A 170 8.48 21.06 -40.95
C MET A 170 9.32 21.54 -42.15
N LYS A 171 10.36 20.79 -42.54
CA LYS A 171 11.17 21.09 -43.73
C LYS A 171 10.43 20.76 -45.03
N GLU A 172 9.67 19.68 -45.05
CA GLU A 172 8.95 19.24 -46.25
C GLU A 172 7.70 20.06 -46.55
N LYS A 173 7.05 20.64 -45.54
CA LYS A 173 5.69 21.17 -45.67
C LYS A 173 5.59 22.62 -45.17
N ARG A 174 5.51 23.58 -46.09
CA ARG A 174 4.98 24.94 -45.82
C ARG A 174 3.57 24.91 -45.20
N THR A 175 2.87 23.77 -45.27
CA THR A 175 1.54 23.50 -44.74
C THR A 175 1.48 23.23 -43.24
N THR A 176 2.58 22.86 -42.58
CA THR A 176 2.59 22.56 -41.13
C THR A 176 2.22 23.78 -40.28
N LEU A 177 2.47 25.01 -40.76
CA LEU A 177 2.00 26.25 -40.12
C LEU A 177 0.47 26.42 -40.15
N TRP A 178 -0.19 25.98 -41.22
CA TRP A 178 -1.66 26.01 -41.34
C TRP A 178 -2.30 24.90 -40.50
N GLU A 179 -1.64 23.75 -40.42
CA GLU A 179 -2.02 22.61 -39.59
C GLU A 179 -1.86 22.91 -38.08
N LEU A 180 -0.77 23.59 -37.69
CA LEU A 180 -0.54 24.06 -36.32
C LEU A 180 -1.58 25.10 -35.89
N MET A 181 -2.00 25.98 -36.79
CA MET A 181 -3.06 26.97 -36.53
C MET A 181 -4.46 26.36 -36.44
N THR A 182 -4.71 25.18 -37.02
CA THR A 182 -6.06 24.56 -37.05
C THR A 182 -6.22 23.36 -36.12
N GLN A 183 -5.14 22.62 -35.86
CA GLN A 183 -5.14 21.39 -35.06
C GLN A 183 -4.35 21.52 -33.74
N GLY A 184 -3.57 22.60 -33.57
CA GLY A 184 -2.72 22.80 -32.40
C GLY A 184 -1.39 22.02 -32.49
N VAL A 185 -0.57 22.12 -31.45
CA VAL A 185 0.73 21.44 -31.41
C VAL A 185 0.50 19.92 -31.28
N PRO A 186 1.12 19.08 -32.14
CA PRO A 186 1.00 17.62 -32.02
C PRO A 186 1.45 17.14 -30.64
N GLN A 187 0.74 16.19 -30.05
CA GLN A 187 1.15 15.63 -28.77
C GLN A 187 2.37 14.73 -28.94
N VAL A 188 3.26 14.73 -27.94
CA VAL A 188 4.39 13.80 -27.87
C VAL A 188 3.82 12.38 -27.69
N PRO A 189 4.11 11.43 -28.58
CA PRO A 189 3.68 10.05 -28.42
C PRO A 189 4.43 9.42 -27.24
N MET A 190 3.70 8.81 -26.33
CA MET A 190 4.30 8.04 -25.24
C MET A 190 4.90 6.75 -25.81
N PRO A 191 6.11 6.33 -25.40
CA PRO A 191 6.66 5.04 -25.81
C PRO A 191 5.81 3.88 -25.27
N ASP A 192 5.61 2.84 -26.09
CA ASP A 192 4.95 1.61 -25.66
C ASP A 192 5.78 0.99 -24.53
N LEU A 193 5.19 0.92 -23.34
CA LEU A 193 5.82 0.28 -22.20
C LEU A 193 6.02 -1.21 -22.51
N PRO A 194 7.18 -1.79 -22.15
CA PRO A 194 7.37 -3.24 -22.22
C PRO A 194 6.20 -3.93 -21.51
N SER A 195 5.57 -4.90 -22.17
CA SER A 195 4.49 -5.66 -21.54
C SER A 195 5.03 -6.32 -20.27
N ASP A 196 4.28 -6.24 -19.17
CA ASP A 196 4.63 -6.90 -17.92
C ASP A 196 4.52 -8.42 -18.11
N GLN A 197 5.51 -9.06 -18.74
CA GLN A 197 5.53 -10.50 -18.93
C GLN A 197 5.65 -11.26 -17.59
N ASP A 198 6.13 -10.59 -16.54
CA ASP A 198 6.32 -11.18 -15.19
C ASP A 198 5.18 -10.91 -14.19
N SER A 199 4.23 -10.01 -14.46
CA SER A 199 3.13 -9.74 -13.50
C SER A 199 2.09 -10.87 -13.43
N SER A 200 2.12 -11.79 -14.39
CA SER A 200 1.18 -12.91 -14.50
C SER A 200 1.55 -14.12 -13.60
N GLN A 201 2.74 -14.15 -13.00
CA GLN A 201 3.17 -15.26 -12.14
C GLN A 201 3.02 -15.01 -10.64
N LEU A 202 2.58 -13.82 -10.21
CA LEU A 202 2.61 -13.43 -8.78
C LEU A 202 1.23 -13.31 -8.12
N ASN A 203 0.14 -13.75 -8.77
CA ASN A 203 -1.21 -13.61 -8.21
C ASN A 203 -1.94 -14.96 -8.10
N PRO A 204 -1.81 -15.70 -6.98
CA PRO A 204 -2.57 -16.93 -6.77
C PRO A 204 -4.09 -16.68 -6.64
N LEU A 205 -4.52 -15.44 -6.38
CA LEU A 205 -5.91 -15.07 -6.12
C LEU A 205 -6.71 -14.71 -7.38
N LYS A 206 -6.08 -14.57 -8.55
CA LYS A 206 -6.80 -14.39 -9.83
C LYS A 206 -7.33 -15.69 -10.46
N GLN A 207 -7.08 -16.86 -9.85
CA GLN A 207 -7.53 -18.14 -10.40
C GLN A 207 -8.89 -18.63 -9.89
N THR A 208 -9.67 -17.81 -9.17
CA THR A 208 -11.03 -18.23 -8.80
C THR A 208 -12.09 -17.30 -9.37
N ASN A 209 -12.88 -17.89 -10.28
CA ASN A 209 -14.24 -17.55 -10.70
C ASN A 209 -14.43 -16.48 -11.78
N SER A 210 -14.34 -16.93 -13.04
CA SER A 210 -15.39 -16.61 -14.02
C SER A 210 -16.37 -17.79 -14.08
N PRO A 211 -17.66 -17.63 -13.73
CA PRO A 211 -18.67 -18.59 -14.15
C PRO A 211 -19.03 -18.30 -15.60
N SER A 212 -18.85 -19.30 -16.45
CA SER A 212 -19.42 -19.33 -17.79
C SER A 212 -20.94 -19.14 -17.71
N GLN A 213 -21.44 -18.08 -18.37
CA GLN A 213 -22.74 -18.06 -19.02
C GLN A 213 -22.58 -17.45 -20.40
#